data_AF-A0A7S2IC58-F1
#
_entry.id   AF-A0A7S2IC58-F1
#
_cell.length_a   1.000
_cell.length_b   1.000
_cell.length_c   1.000
_cell.angle_alpha   90.00
_cell.angle_beta   90.00
_cell.angle_gamma   90.00
#
_symmetry.space_group_name_H-M   'P 1'
#
loop_
_entity.id
_entity.type
_entity.pdbx_description
1 polymer ?
#
loop_
_entity_poly.entity_id
_entity_poly.type
_entity_poly.pdbx_seq_one_letter_code
_entity_poly.pdbx_strand_id
1 'polypeptide(L)'
;GMWVINMVFMQMAMMFVLSQEDFEPFPVHLVRITEWWKLSRNWETTTVFFLYTFQQFWSAVVFSFGHLFRLPWYKNLVLLFLFVTGFGFLIFLLLSEANVFTRFFHLAYEPVTDREPWSPELPCPAMPRALRWKLFAFIAANLLACALYE
;
A
#
# COMPACT_ATOMS: atom_id res chain seq x y z
N GLY A 1 10.08 -12.78 -14.68
CA GLY A 1 10.90 -11.73 -14.03
C GLY A 1 10.08 -10.85 -13.12
N MET A 2 8.98 -10.25 -13.60
CA MET A 2 8.18 -9.27 -12.86
C MET A 2 7.77 -9.67 -11.43
N TRP A 3 7.37 -10.93 -11.21
CA TRP A 3 7.07 -11.44 -9.86
C TRP A 3 8.27 -11.34 -8.89
N VAL A 4 9.47 -11.68 -9.36
CA VAL A 4 10.71 -11.58 -8.56
C VAL A 4 11.03 -10.13 -8.25
N ILE A 5 10.88 -9.22 -9.22
CA ILE A 5 11.07 -7.77 -9.04
C ILE A 5 10.12 -7.28 -7.94
N ASN A 6 8.83 -7.58 -8.05
CA ASN A 6 7.82 -7.21 -7.06
C ASN A 6 8.13 -7.74 -5.66
N MET A 7 8.59 -8.99 -5.53
CA MET A 7 8.97 -9.59 -4.24
C MET A 7 10.18 -8.90 -3.62
N VAL A 8 11.19 -8.57 -4.43
CA VAL A 8 12.39 -7.84 -3.96
C VAL A 8 12.01 -6.45 -3.48
N PHE A 9 11.19 -5.70 -4.24
CA PHE A 9 10.69 -4.39 -3.81
C PHE A 9 9.82 -4.46 -2.56
N MET A 10 8.98 -5.50 -2.43
CA MET A 10 8.18 -5.70 -1.22
C MET A 10 9.07 -5.93 0.00
N GLN A 11 10.08 -6.80 -0.11
CA GLN A 11 11.02 -7.08 0.97
C GLN A 11 11.83 -5.82 1.36
N MET A 12 12.33 -5.07 0.38
CA MET A 12 13.06 -3.81 0.62
C MET A 12 12.19 -2.77 1.33
N ALA A 13 10.95 -2.58 0.88
CA ALA A 13 10.04 -1.63 1.50
C ALA A 13 9.67 -2.03 2.94
N MET A 14 9.46 -3.33 3.19
CA MET A 14 9.26 -3.83 4.55
C MET A 14 10.47 -3.59 5.45
N MET A 15 11.68 -3.96 5.00
CA MET A 15 12.90 -3.69 5.77
C MET A 15 13.10 -2.20 6.05
N PHE A 16 12.76 -1.34 5.08
CA PHE A 16 12.82 0.11 5.24
C PHE A 16 11.84 0.65 6.28
N VAL A 17 10.60 0.15 6.33
CA VAL A 17 9.60 0.55 7.33
C VAL A 17 10.00 0.06 8.73
N LEU A 18 10.49 -1.17 8.83
CA LEU A 18 10.98 -1.75 10.09
C LEU A 18 12.24 -1.04 10.63
N SER A 19 13.02 -0.39 9.75
CA SER A 19 14.22 0.36 10.15
C SER A 19 13.97 1.78 10.63
N GLN A 20 12.71 2.26 10.64
CA GLN A 20 12.41 3.62 11.10
C GLN A 20 12.50 3.70 12.63
N GLU A 21 13.03 4.81 13.15
CA GLU A 21 13.19 5.02 14.60
C GLU A 21 11.85 5.10 15.34
N ASP A 22 10.82 5.60 14.66
CA ASP A 22 9.45 5.73 15.19
C ASP A 22 8.62 4.43 15.07
N PHE A 23 9.21 3.34 14.54
CA PHE A 23 8.50 2.08 14.36
C PHE A 23 8.31 1.38 15.70
N GLU A 24 7.05 1.19 16.08
CA GLU A 24 6.66 0.38 17.23
C GLU A 24 5.99 -0.91 16.74
N PRO A 25 6.46 -2.11 17.16
CA PRO A 25 5.82 -3.36 16.79
C PRO A 25 4.41 -3.45 17.36
N PHE A 26 3.48 -3.95 16.57
CA PHE A 26 2.10 -4.12 17.03
C PHE A 26 2.01 -5.21 18.12
N PRO A 27 1.29 -4.99 19.24
CA PRO A 27 1.17 -5.96 20.31
C PRO A 27 0.22 -7.11 19.92
N VAL A 28 0.73 -8.07 19.12
CA VAL A 28 -0.04 -9.20 18.57
C VAL A 28 -0.67 -10.07 19.67
N HIS A 29 -0.02 -10.16 20.83
CA HIS A 29 -0.46 -10.98 21.96
C HIS A 29 -1.79 -10.51 22.59
N LEU A 30 -2.21 -9.26 22.34
CA LEU A 30 -3.47 -8.71 22.83
C LEU A 30 -4.66 -9.06 21.93
N VAL A 31 -4.42 -9.45 20.68
CA VAL A 31 -5.47 -9.70 19.69
C VAL A 31 -5.71 -11.20 19.56
N ARG A 32 -6.95 -11.62 19.80
CA ARG A 32 -7.37 -13.00 19.52
C ARG A 32 -7.41 -13.21 18.00
N ILE A 33 -7.02 -14.39 17.54
CA ILE A 33 -7.05 -14.73 16.11
C ILE A 33 -8.46 -14.63 15.49
N THR A 34 -9.50 -14.82 16.30
CA THR A 34 -10.90 -14.62 15.90
C THR A 34 -11.22 -13.17 15.56
N GLU A 35 -10.39 -12.22 15.99
CA GLU A 35 -10.54 -10.78 15.81
C GLU A 35 -9.43 -10.20 14.92
N TRP A 36 -8.99 -10.99 13.93
CA TRP A 36 -7.87 -10.67 13.04
C TRP A 36 -7.98 -9.30 12.37
N TRP A 37 -9.19 -8.77 12.15
CA TRP A 37 -9.40 -7.44 11.57
C TRP A 37 -8.75 -6.31 12.40
N LYS A 38 -8.56 -6.52 13.71
CA LYS A 38 -7.89 -5.56 14.61
C LYS A 38 -6.40 -5.39 14.29
N LEU A 39 -5.77 -6.36 13.62
CA LEU A 39 -4.35 -6.31 13.22
C LEU A 39 -4.09 -5.33 12.06
N SER A 40 -5.15 -4.83 11.40
CA SER A 40 -5.02 -3.99 10.20
C SER A 40 -4.39 -2.61 10.46
N ARG A 41 -4.54 -2.08 11.68
CA ARG A 41 -4.08 -0.74 12.06
C ARG A 41 -2.61 -0.71 12.49
N ASN A 42 -1.72 -1.11 11.58
CA ASN A 42 -0.28 -1.02 11.80
C ASN A 42 0.47 -0.60 10.52
N TRP A 43 1.74 -0.22 10.67
CA TRP A 43 2.56 0.25 9.55
C TRP A 43 2.83 -0.85 8.54
N GLU A 44 3.02 -2.07 9.01
CA GLU A 44 3.29 -3.26 8.20
C GLU A 44 2.12 -3.57 7.26
N THR A 45 0.90 -3.72 7.79
CA THR A 45 -0.30 -4.01 7.01
C THR A 45 -0.61 -2.88 6.05
N THR A 46 -0.46 -1.62 6.50
CA THR A 46 -0.63 -0.45 5.62
C THR A 46 0.34 -0.52 4.44
N THR A 47 1.62 -0.79 4.71
CA THR A 47 2.68 -0.88 3.70
C THR A 47 2.44 -2.01 2.71
N VAL A 48 2.13 -3.22 3.21
CA VAL A 48 1.82 -4.39 2.37
C VAL A 48 0.57 -4.15 1.53
N PHE A 49 -0.48 -3.58 2.12
CA PHE A 49 -1.72 -3.26 1.41
C PHE A 49 -1.46 -2.37 0.20
N PHE A 50 -0.71 -1.28 0.35
CA PHE A 50 -0.39 -0.42 -0.79
C PHE A 50 0.52 -1.10 -1.80
N LEU A 51 1.65 -1.66 -1.37
CA LEU A 51 2.61 -2.28 -2.28
C LEU A 51 1.93 -3.36 -3.14
N TYR A 52 1.21 -4.28 -2.50
CA TYR A 52 0.55 -5.37 -3.18
C TYR A 52 -0.54 -4.85 -4.13
N THR A 53 -1.35 -3.89 -3.69
CA THR A 53 -2.42 -3.34 -4.54
C THR A 53 -1.86 -2.60 -5.75
N PHE A 54 -0.83 -1.76 -5.58
CA PHE A 54 -0.16 -1.10 -6.70
C PHE A 54 0.48 -2.09 -7.66
N GLN A 55 1.16 -3.12 -7.13
CA GLN A 55 1.75 -4.19 -7.94
C GLN A 55 0.70 -4.93 -8.77
N GLN A 56 -0.46 -5.23 -8.19
CA GLN A 56 -1.53 -5.94 -8.88
C GLN A 56 -2.15 -5.09 -10.00
N PHE A 57 -2.46 -3.82 -9.71
CA PHE A 57 -2.97 -2.87 -10.71
C PHE A 57 -1.98 -2.68 -11.86
N TRP A 58 -0.69 -2.59 -11.55
CA TRP A 58 0.34 -2.37 -12.55
C TRP A 58 0.61 -3.61 -13.40
N SER A 59 0.62 -4.79 -12.80
CA SER A 59 0.78 -6.05 -13.53
C SER A 59 -0.28 -6.19 -14.62
N ALA A 60 -1.53 -5.83 -14.31
CA ALA A 60 -2.61 -5.83 -15.31
C ALA A 60 -2.33 -4.89 -16.50
N VAL A 61 -1.70 -3.74 -16.27
CA VAL A 61 -1.35 -2.76 -17.31
C VAL A 61 -0.15 -3.20 -18.14
N VAL A 62 0.92 -3.66 -17.49
CA VAL A 62 2.17 -4.06 -18.15
C VAL A 62 1.93 -5.21 -19.14
N PHE A 63 1.22 -6.27 -18.72
CA PHE A 63 0.80 -7.35 -19.63
C PHE A 63 -0.20 -6.89 -20.70
N SER A 64 -0.75 -5.68 -20.57
CA SER A 64 -1.72 -5.10 -21.48
C SER A 64 -1.13 -4.10 -22.50
N PHE A 65 0.20 -3.90 -22.53
CA PHE A 65 0.86 -2.97 -23.47
C PHE A 65 0.59 -3.25 -24.96
N GLY A 66 0.22 -4.48 -25.29
CA GLY A 66 -0.21 -4.84 -26.64
C GLY A 66 0.96 -5.33 -27.48
N HIS A 67 0.64 -6.13 -28.50
CA HIS A 67 1.62 -6.73 -29.40
C HIS A 67 0.95 -6.95 -30.76
N LEU A 68 1.63 -7.62 -31.70
CA LEU A 68 1.17 -7.93 -33.07
C LEU A 68 -0.34 -8.25 -33.23
N PHE A 69 -0.96 -8.94 -32.26
CA PHE A 69 -2.35 -9.38 -32.34
C PHE A 69 -3.35 -8.59 -31.46
N ARG A 70 -2.91 -7.58 -30.70
CA ARG A 70 -3.78 -6.83 -29.76
C ARG A 70 -3.41 -5.36 -29.71
N LEU A 71 -4.43 -4.51 -29.86
CA LEU A 71 -4.31 -3.06 -29.63
C LEU A 71 -3.91 -2.76 -28.18
N PRO A 72 -3.18 -1.67 -27.95
CA PRO A 72 -2.73 -1.29 -26.63
C PRO A 72 -3.90 -0.87 -25.74
N TRP A 73 -3.79 -1.16 -24.44
CA TRP A 73 -4.84 -0.95 -23.45
C TRP A 73 -5.36 0.49 -23.36
N TYR A 74 -4.50 1.49 -23.58
CA TYR A 74 -4.86 2.91 -23.49
C TYR A 74 -5.84 3.36 -24.60
N LYS A 75 -6.07 2.54 -25.63
CA LYS A 75 -7.12 2.78 -26.63
C LYS A 75 -8.50 2.39 -26.13
N ASN A 76 -8.59 1.54 -25.12
CA ASN A 76 -9.85 1.21 -24.46
C ASN A 76 -10.14 2.27 -23.38
N LEU A 77 -10.98 3.25 -23.72
CA LEU A 77 -11.30 4.39 -22.85
C LEU A 77 -11.96 3.95 -21.53
N VAL A 78 -12.74 2.87 -21.53
CA VAL A 78 -13.37 2.35 -20.30
C VAL A 78 -12.31 1.81 -19.36
N LEU A 79 -11.38 1.00 -19.88
CA LEU A 79 -10.29 0.45 -19.08
C LEU A 79 -9.35 1.57 -18.59
N LEU A 80 -9.03 2.53 -19.45
CA LEU A 80 -8.22 3.69 -19.09
C LEU A 80 -8.87 4.51 -17.98
N PHE A 81 -10.18 4.76 -18.05
CA PHE A 81 -10.92 5.47 -17.02
C PHE A 81 -10.90 4.72 -15.69
N LEU A 82 -11.20 3.41 -15.68
CA LEU A 82 -11.15 2.58 -14.47
C LEU A 82 -9.75 2.53 -13.86
N PHE A 83 -8.72 2.43 -14.70
CA PHE A 83 -7.33 2.45 -14.25
C PHE A 83 -6.95 3.79 -13.62
N VAL A 84 -7.19 4.91 -14.31
CA VAL A 84 -6.82 6.25 -13.81
C VAL A 84 -7.58 6.57 -12.51
N THR A 85 -8.86 6.24 -12.44
CA THR A 85 -9.68 6.46 -11.24
C THR A 85 -9.24 5.58 -10.07
N GLY A 86 -9.05 4.27 -10.28
CA GLY A 86 -8.59 3.35 -9.24
C GLY A 86 -7.19 3.66 -8.76
N PHE A 87 -6.25 3.87 -9.69
CA PHE A 87 -4.86 4.20 -9.39
C PHE A 87 -4.73 5.58 -8.72
N GLY A 88 -5.47 6.59 -9.21
CA GLY A 88 -5.55 7.91 -8.60
C GLY A 88 -6.15 7.86 -7.19
N PHE A 89 -7.17 7.03 -6.96
CA PHE A 89 -7.75 6.81 -5.64
C PHE A 89 -6.73 6.18 -4.67
N LEU A 90 -5.92 5.22 -5.12
CA LEU A 90 -4.86 4.64 -4.29
C LEU A 90 -3.76 5.66 -3.95
N ILE A 91 -3.36 6.51 -4.90
CA ILE A 91 -2.41 7.60 -4.64
C ILE A 91 -3.00 8.59 -3.63
N PHE A 92 -4.26 8.98 -3.83
CA PHE A 92 -4.97 9.85 -2.89
C PHE A 92 -4.97 9.22 -1.49
N LEU A 93 -5.33 7.94 -1.38
CA LEU A 93 -5.40 7.23 -0.12
C LEU A 93 -4.02 7.04 0.53
N LEU A 94 -2.91 6.98 -0.23
CA LEU A 94 -1.54 6.93 0.32
C LEU A 94 -1.04 8.30 0.82
N LEU A 95 -1.29 9.35 0.05
CA LEU A 95 -0.68 10.67 0.26
C LEU A 95 -1.59 11.65 1.01
N SER A 96 -2.88 11.36 1.14
CA SER A 96 -3.81 12.21 1.87
C SER A 96 -3.50 12.26 3.36
N GLU A 97 -3.97 13.32 4.00
CA GLU A 97 -4.04 13.38 5.44
C GLU A 97 -5.12 12.42 5.98
N ALA A 98 -5.18 12.26 7.30
CA ALA A 98 -6.17 11.43 7.94
C ALA A 98 -7.58 11.94 7.61
N ASN A 99 -8.35 11.09 6.93
CA ASN A 99 -9.68 11.36 6.40
C ASN A 99 -10.63 10.21 6.74
N VAL A 100 -11.94 10.43 6.52
CA VAL A 100 -12.96 9.38 6.68
C VAL A 100 -12.64 8.13 5.86
N PHE A 101 -12.11 8.30 4.65
CA PHE A 101 -11.69 7.18 3.81
C PHE A 101 -10.52 6.40 4.41
N THR A 102 -9.49 7.08 4.92
CA THR A 102 -8.34 6.38 5.51
C THR A 102 -8.73 5.63 6.77
N ARG A 103 -9.71 6.15 7.52
CA ARG A 103 -10.33 5.47 8.67
C ARG A 103 -11.14 4.25 8.25
N PHE A 104 -11.92 4.37 7.17
CA PHE A 104 -12.72 3.26 6.63
C PHE A 104 -11.84 2.08 6.20
N PHE A 105 -10.67 2.36 5.61
CA PHE A 105 -9.67 1.34 5.24
C PHE A 105 -8.74 0.94 6.39
N HIS A 106 -8.98 1.43 7.61
CA HIS A 106 -8.21 1.10 8.81
C HIS A 106 -6.69 1.33 8.68
N LEU A 107 -6.30 2.39 7.97
CA LEU A 107 -4.89 2.71 7.75
C LEU A 107 -4.27 3.35 8.99
N ALA A 108 -2.99 3.12 9.21
CA ALA A 108 -2.25 3.65 10.35
C ALA A 108 -1.88 5.14 10.19
N TYR A 109 -2.84 6.04 9.95
CA TYR A 109 -2.59 7.47 9.76
C TYR A 109 -3.13 8.37 10.86
N GLU A 110 -4.14 7.89 11.58
CA GLU A 110 -4.73 8.66 12.67
C GLU A 110 -3.87 8.52 13.93
N PRO A 111 -3.54 9.64 14.60
CA PRO A 111 -2.97 9.56 15.93
C PRO A 111 -3.98 8.89 16.86
N VAL A 112 -3.46 8.16 17.86
CA VAL A 112 -4.19 7.41 18.89
C VAL A 112 -5.27 8.26 19.56
N THR A 113 -6.43 8.38 18.92
CA THR A 113 -7.57 9.15 19.42
C THR A 113 -8.73 8.21 19.70
N ASP A 114 -8.89 7.19 18.86
CA ASP A 114 -9.85 6.10 19.07
C ASP A 114 -9.17 4.98 19.87
N ARG A 115 -9.08 5.17 21.20
CA ARG A 115 -8.75 4.06 22.11
C ARG A 115 -9.89 3.05 22.00
N GLU A 116 -9.58 1.83 21.59
CA GLU A 116 -10.51 0.73 21.81
C GLU A 116 -10.62 0.53 23.34
N PRO A 117 -11.84 0.51 23.93
CA PRO A 117 -12.03 0.47 25.39
C PRO A 117 -11.30 -0.66 26.14
N TRP A 118 -10.88 -1.70 25.42
CA TRP A 118 -10.26 -2.91 25.95
C TRP A 118 -8.73 -2.98 25.79
N SER A 119 -8.09 -2.04 25.09
CA SER A 119 -6.62 -2.02 24.95
C SER A 119 -6.03 -0.91 25.82
N PRO A 120 -5.39 -1.25 26.96
CA PRO A 120 -4.67 -0.28 27.78
C PRO A 120 -3.35 0.17 27.13
N GLU A 121 -2.84 -0.59 26.15
CA GLU A 121 -1.61 -0.28 25.41
C GLU A 121 -1.88 0.64 24.21
N LEU A 122 -0.93 1.54 23.95
CA LEU A 122 -0.98 2.50 22.85
C LEU A 122 -0.99 1.73 21.51
N PRO A 123 -1.98 1.97 20.63
CA PRO A 123 -1.91 1.49 19.26
C PRO A 123 -0.70 2.08 18.54
N CYS A 124 -0.26 1.38 17.49
CA CYS A 124 0.84 1.77 16.62
C CYS A 124 0.76 3.27 16.27
N PRO A 125 1.88 4.02 16.34
CA PRO A 125 1.88 5.45 16.06
C PRO A 125 1.35 5.76 14.66
N ALA A 126 0.94 7.01 14.43
CA ALA A 126 0.53 7.43 13.09
C ALA A 126 1.74 7.44 12.15
N MET A 127 1.59 6.86 10.96
CA MET A 127 2.62 6.83 9.94
C MET A 127 2.99 8.26 9.50
N PRO A 128 4.26 8.70 9.67
CA PRO A 128 4.68 10.04 9.28
C PRO A 128 4.47 10.31 7.80
N ARG A 129 4.09 11.54 7.44
CA ARG A 129 3.88 11.93 6.04
C ARG A 129 5.16 11.80 5.20
N ALA A 130 6.32 12.04 5.82
CA ALA A 130 7.61 11.82 5.18
C ALA A 130 7.83 10.35 4.80
N LEU A 131 7.42 9.41 5.65
CA LEU A 131 7.53 7.98 5.38
C LEU A 131 6.62 7.57 4.21
N ARG A 132 5.40 8.11 4.15
CA ARG A 132 4.45 7.85 3.06
C ARG A 132 4.97 8.28 1.69
N TRP A 133 5.62 9.44 1.60
CA TRP A 133 6.25 9.88 0.35
C TRP A 133 7.43 9.00 -0.06
N LYS A 134 8.25 8.54 0.89
CA LYS A 134 9.32 7.58 0.61
C LYS A 134 8.75 6.24 0.14
N LEU A 135 7.67 5.76 0.75
CA LEU A 135 6.97 4.55 0.31
C LEU A 135 6.40 4.71 -1.10
N PHE A 136 5.82 5.87 -1.41
CA PHE A 136 5.36 6.18 -2.76
C PHE A 136 6.51 6.16 -3.78
N ALA A 137 7.69 6.68 -3.42
CA ALA A 137 8.88 6.61 -4.26
C ALA A 137 9.34 5.16 -4.51
N PHE A 138 9.31 4.30 -3.48
CA PHE A 138 9.57 2.86 -3.64
C PHE A 138 8.57 2.18 -4.58
N ILE A 139 7.28 2.49 -4.44
CA ILE A 139 6.24 1.99 -5.34
C ILE A 139 6.53 2.47 -6.77
N ALA A 140 6.74 3.77 -6.99
CA ALA A 140 7.04 4.31 -8.31
C ALA A 140 8.27 3.67 -8.96
N ALA A 141 9.33 3.44 -8.19
CA ALA A 141 10.53 2.74 -8.66
C ALA A 141 10.22 1.29 -9.06
N ASN A 142 9.39 0.58 -8.29
CA ASN A 142 8.96 -0.77 -8.64
C ASN A 142 8.15 -0.81 -9.95
N LEU A 143 7.21 0.12 -10.12
CA LEU A 143 6.39 0.23 -11.33
C LEU A 143 7.28 0.46 -12.56
N LEU A 144 8.24 1.38 -12.45
CA LEU A 144 9.18 1.67 -13.53
C LEU A 144 10.07 0.47 -13.84
N ALA A 145 10.61 -0.21 -12.84
CA ALA A 145 11.41 -1.43 -13.02
C ALA A 145 10.62 -2.53 -13.74
N CYS A 146 9.35 -2.71 -13.39
CA CYS A 146 8.47 -3.66 -14.06
C CYS A 146 8.18 -3.29 -15.51
N ALA A 147 7.96 -2.02 -15.79
CA ALA A 147 7.68 -1.55 -17.16
C ALA A 147 8.91 -1.55 -18.07
N LEU A 148 10.13 -1.46 -17.51
CA LEU A 148 11.37 -1.61 -18.26
C LEU A 148 11.73 -3.07 -18.54
N TYR A 149 11.24 -3.99 -17.70
CA TYR A 149 11.49 -5.42 -17.85
C TYR A 149 10.62 -6.06 -18.95
N GLU A 150 9.39 -5.58 -19.12
CA GLU A 150 8.43 -6.05 -20.14
C GLU A 150 8.68 -5.37 -21.49
#